data_AF-A0A2V6PU47-F1
#
_entry.id   AF-A0A2V6PU47-F1
#
_cell.length_a   1.000
_cell.length_b   1.000
_cell.length_c   1.000
_cell.angle_alpha   90.00
_cell.angle_beta   90.00
_cell.angle_gamma   90.00
#
_symmetry.space_group_name_H-M   'P 1'
#
loop_
_entity.id
_entity.type
_entity.pdbx_description
1 polymer ?
#
loop_
_entity_poly.entity_id
_entity_poly.type
_entity_poly.pdbx_seq_one_letter_code
_entity_poly.pdbx_strand_id
1 'polypeptide(L)'
;MNALAPLTDSETVLKDLRDTYLFDGRETGQLQAREVEITLGRLAAPKGVAGAARPLNQIHAEVAKAFGQDRTVWVALRDARERAVAIQTLVSERAGTRGSFDVKPLVQCLDSLLEVCEGALGSSTTPAGAGTASGDISGVSQQDGTALLLRSDIRTRDEAVRALDLVCDFLERHEPSNPAPLFIRRAQRLMTKTFVEIVKDLIPDSLANLEKLAGLEKEKK
;
A
#
# COMPACT_ATOMS: atom_id res chain seq x y z
N MET A 1 -9.54 -28.24 20.95
CA MET A 1 -10.12 -26.88 20.83
C MET A 1 -10.69 -26.78 19.42
N ASN A 2 -12.00 -26.98 19.24
CA ASN A 2 -12.64 -27.14 17.91
C ASN A 2 -13.23 -25.83 17.34
N ALA A 3 -13.15 -24.72 18.08
CA ALA A 3 -13.75 -23.44 17.70
C ALA A 3 -13.02 -22.73 16.54
N LEU A 4 -11.77 -23.09 16.29
CA LEU A 4 -10.92 -22.48 15.24
C LEU A 4 -10.91 -23.30 13.94
N ALA A 5 -11.46 -24.51 13.94
CA ALA A 5 -11.53 -25.36 12.75
C ALA A 5 -12.22 -24.68 11.54
N PRO A 6 -13.30 -23.87 11.71
CA PRO A 6 -13.93 -23.20 10.58
C PRO A 6 -13.06 -22.15 9.89
N LEU A 7 -12.02 -21.62 10.54
CA LEU A 7 -11.09 -20.67 9.93
C LEU A 7 -10.07 -21.33 9.01
N THR A 8 -9.84 -22.64 9.20
CA THR A 8 -8.90 -23.44 8.41
C THR A 8 -9.60 -24.30 7.37
N ASP A 9 -10.92 -24.47 7.50
CA ASP A 9 -11.72 -25.26 6.59
C ASP A 9 -12.05 -24.48 5.30
N SER A 10 -11.78 -25.13 4.17
CA SER A 10 -11.99 -24.57 2.84
C SER A 10 -13.48 -24.43 2.48
N GLU A 11 -14.36 -25.18 3.15
CA GLU A 11 -15.80 -25.19 2.86
C GLU A 11 -16.62 -24.23 3.73
N THR A 12 -16.01 -23.60 4.73
CA THR A 12 -16.66 -22.62 5.61
C THR A 12 -16.17 -21.20 5.28
N VAL A 13 -15.29 -20.63 6.10
CA VAL A 13 -14.91 -19.21 6.01
C VAL A 13 -14.23 -18.88 4.69
N LEU A 14 -13.42 -19.80 4.16
CA LEU A 14 -12.76 -19.58 2.86
C LEU A 14 -13.76 -19.55 1.70
N LYS A 15 -14.80 -20.38 1.76
CA LYS A 15 -15.88 -20.39 0.78
C LYS A 15 -16.72 -19.12 0.88
N ASP A 16 -17.10 -18.73 2.09
CA ASP A 16 -17.84 -17.49 2.35
C ASP A 16 -17.06 -16.27 1.85
N LEU A 17 -15.75 -16.22 2.10
CA LEU A 17 -14.88 -15.16 1.57
C LEU A 17 -14.88 -15.16 0.04
N ARG A 18 -14.76 -16.33 -0.59
CA ARG A 18 -14.75 -16.48 -2.06
C ARG A 18 -16.05 -16.04 -2.71
N ASP A 19 -17.19 -16.32 -2.09
CA ASP A 19 -18.51 -15.95 -2.59
C ASP A 19 -18.91 -14.50 -2.24
N THR A 20 -18.07 -13.77 -1.50
CA THR A 20 -18.30 -12.37 -1.15
C THR A 20 -17.95 -11.42 -2.31
N TYR A 21 -18.77 -10.38 -2.48
CA TYR A 21 -18.48 -9.26 -3.38
C TYR A 21 -17.56 -8.25 -2.70
N LEU A 22 -16.44 -7.93 -3.35
CA LEU A 22 -15.56 -6.85 -2.92
C LEU A 22 -16.21 -5.47 -3.13
N PHE A 23 -16.98 -5.34 -4.20
CA PHE A 23 -17.84 -4.20 -4.45
C PHE A 23 -18.98 -4.63 -5.39
N ASP A 24 -20.12 -3.99 -5.21
CA ASP A 24 -21.28 -4.10 -6.08
C ASP A 24 -21.86 -2.71 -6.30
N GLY A 25 -21.69 -2.17 -7.50
CA GLY A 25 -22.22 -0.88 -7.86
C GLY A 25 -22.51 -0.77 -9.36
N ARG A 26 -23.59 -0.07 -9.71
CA ARG A 26 -23.97 0.15 -11.12
C ARG A 26 -22.90 0.89 -11.91
N GLU A 27 -22.16 1.78 -11.25
CA GLU A 27 -21.10 2.55 -11.90
C GLU A 27 -19.74 1.88 -11.78
N THR A 28 -19.43 1.21 -10.67
CA THR A 28 -18.11 0.61 -10.38
C THR A 28 -17.95 -0.81 -10.93
N GLY A 29 -19.05 -1.49 -11.23
CA GLY A 29 -19.06 -2.89 -11.61
C GLY A 29 -19.30 -3.80 -10.40
N GLN A 30 -19.15 -5.10 -10.62
CA GLN A 30 -19.24 -6.13 -9.59
C GLN A 30 -17.99 -7.00 -9.66
N LEU A 31 -17.38 -7.28 -8.51
CA LEU A 31 -16.24 -8.18 -8.42
C LEU A 31 -16.38 -9.09 -7.21
N GLN A 32 -16.46 -10.40 -7.45
CA GLN A 32 -16.38 -11.40 -6.39
C GLN A 32 -14.93 -11.79 -6.10
N ALA A 33 -14.63 -12.15 -4.86
CA ALA A 33 -13.29 -12.57 -4.45
C ALA A 33 -12.79 -13.80 -5.23
N ARG A 34 -13.66 -14.78 -5.50
CA ARG A 34 -13.33 -15.96 -6.32
C ARG A 34 -12.89 -15.64 -7.74
N GLU A 35 -13.43 -14.59 -8.35
CA GLU A 35 -13.08 -14.21 -9.72
C GLU A 35 -11.62 -13.76 -9.80
N VAL A 36 -11.11 -13.12 -8.75
CA VAL A 36 -9.70 -12.73 -8.64
C VAL A 36 -8.80 -13.96 -8.65
N GLU A 37 -9.07 -14.98 -7.84
CA GLU A 37 -8.27 -16.21 -7.84
C GLU A 37 -8.36 -16.97 -9.16
N ILE A 38 -9.52 -16.95 -9.84
CA ILE A 38 -9.69 -17.55 -11.16
C ILE A 38 -8.85 -16.80 -12.21
N THR A 39 -8.91 -15.47 -12.22
CA THR A 39 -8.14 -14.63 -13.16
C THR A 39 -6.63 -14.75 -12.95
N LEU A 40 -6.17 -14.90 -11.71
CA LEU A 40 -4.76 -15.18 -11.39
C LEU A 40 -4.34 -16.64 -11.67
N GLY A 41 -5.26 -17.51 -12.07
CA GLY A 41 -4.99 -18.93 -12.30
C GLY A 41 -4.74 -19.75 -11.04
N ARG A 42 -5.10 -19.22 -9.86
CA ARG A 42 -4.96 -19.87 -8.55
C ARG A 42 -6.15 -20.77 -8.22
N LEU A 43 -7.31 -20.52 -8.84
CA LEU A 43 -8.52 -21.34 -8.73
C LEU A 43 -9.02 -21.75 -10.11
N ALA A 44 -9.46 -23.01 -10.24
CA ALA A 44 -10.05 -23.49 -11.48
C ALA A 44 -11.41 -22.83 -11.72
N ALA A 45 -11.63 -22.31 -12.93
CA ALA A 45 -12.93 -21.80 -13.33
C ALA A 45 -14.00 -22.91 -13.25
N PRO A 46 -15.22 -22.61 -12.75
CA PRO A 46 -16.33 -23.55 -12.80
C PRO A 46 -16.62 -23.98 -14.24
N LYS A 47 -16.74 -25.29 -14.46
CA LYS A 47 -17.08 -25.84 -15.77
C LYS A 47 -18.46 -25.31 -16.21
N GLY A 48 -18.53 -24.67 -17.38
CA GLY A 48 -19.79 -24.23 -17.98
C GLY A 48 -20.18 -22.76 -17.74
N VAL A 49 -19.39 -21.98 -16.99
CA VAL A 49 -19.62 -20.54 -16.84
C VAL A 49 -18.76 -19.78 -17.85
N ALA A 50 -19.37 -19.36 -18.97
CA ALA A 50 -18.70 -18.51 -19.95
C ALA A 50 -18.37 -17.14 -19.31
N GLY A 51 -17.10 -16.72 -19.41
CA GLY A 51 -16.64 -15.45 -18.82
C GLY A 51 -16.22 -15.50 -17.34
N ALA A 52 -16.08 -16.70 -16.75
CA ALA A 52 -15.66 -16.85 -15.35
C ALA A 52 -14.26 -16.29 -15.04
N ALA A 53 -13.39 -16.18 -16.05
CA ALA A 53 -12.11 -15.49 -15.96
C ALA A 53 -12.20 -14.21 -16.79
N ARG A 54 -12.37 -13.07 -16.11
CA ARG A 54 -12.27 -11.75 -16.75
C ARG A 54 -10.79 -11.38 -16.90
N PRO A 55 -10.42 -10.63 -17.95
CA PRO A 55 -9.03 -10.28 -18.15
C PRO A 55 -8.56 -9.33 -17.04
N LEU A 56 -7.33 -9.52 -16.56
CA LEU A 56 -6.81 -8.85 -15.36
C LEU A 56 -6.85 -7.31 -15.47
N ASN A 57 -6.64 -6.77 -16.67
CA ASN A 57 -6.73 -5.33 -16.94
C ASN A 57 -8.13 -4.76 -16.69
N GLN A 58 -9.19 -5.52 -16.97
CA GLN A 58 -10.57 -5.12 -16.69
C GLN A 58 -10.82 -5.09 -15.18
N ILE A 59 -10.39 -6.14 -14.45
CA ILE A 59 -10.50 -6.19 -13.00
C ILE A 59 -9.73 -5.00 -12.36
N HIS A 60 -8.52 -4.71 -12.83
CA HIS A 60 -7.76 -3.55 -12.34
C HIS A 60 -8.50 -2.23 -12.56
N ALA A 61 -9.15 -2.03 -13.71
CA ALA A 61 -9.91 -0.82 -13.98
C ALA A 61 -11.14 -0.67 -13.05
N GLU A 62 -11.87 -1.76 -12.82
CA GLU A 62 -13.02 -1.79 -11.91
C GLU A 62 -12.60 -1.52 -10.46
N VAL A 63 -11.53 -2.19 -9.99
CA VAL A 63 -10.98 -1.98 -8.63
C VAL A 63 -10.48 -0.54 -8.45
N ALA A 64 -9.74 0.00 -9.43
CA ALA A 64 -9.25 1.37 -9.36
C ALA A 64 -10.40 2.39 -9.28
N LYS A 65 -11.50 2.14 -10.02
CA LYS A 65 -12.70 2.96 -9.97
C LYS A 65 -13.42 2.84 -8.62
N ALA A 66 -13.65 1.63 -8.14
CA ALA A 66 -14.33 1.36 -6.88
C ALA A 66 -13.58 1.97 -5.68
N PHE A 67 -12.27 1.71 -5.60
CA PHE A 67 -11.44 2.19 -4.49
C PHE A 67 -11.03 3.65 -4.58
N GLY A 68 -11.23 4.29 -5.74
CA GLY A 68 -11.20 5.74 -5.85
C GLY A 68 -12.32 6.40 -5.04
N GLN A 69 -13.47 5.73 -4.90
CA GLN A 69 -14.64 6.23 -4.17
C GLN A 69 -14.66 5.76 -2.71
N ASP A 70 -14.40 4.48 -2.47
CA ASP A 70 -14.44 3.89 -1.13
C ASP A 70 -13.26 2.91 -0.90
N ARG A 71 -12.42 3.23 0.09
CA ARG A 71 -11.24 2.42 0.47
C ARG A 71 -11.48 1.51 1.67
N THR A 72 -12.69 1.50 2.25
CA THR A 72 -13.00 0.72 3.46
C THR A 72 -12.74 -0.77 3.27
N VAL A 73 -13.16 -1.32 2.12
CA VAL A 73 -12.96 -2.75 1.80
C VAL A 73 -11.48 -3.10 1.66
N TRP A 74 -10.68 -2.23 1.04
CA TRP A 74 -9.24 -2.43 0.93
C TRP A 74 -8.54 -2.46 2.30
N VAL A 75 -8.90 -1.54 3.18
CA VAL A 75 -8.39 -1.53 4.57
C VAL A 75 -8.83 -2.79 5.32
N ALA A 76 -10.10 -3.19 5.20
CA ALA A 76 -10.63 -4.38 5.84
C ALA A 76 -9.92 -5.67 5.38
N LEU A 77 -9.58 -5.79 4.10
CA LEU A 77 -8.80 -6.92 3.56
C LEU A 77 -7.40 -6.99 4.18
N ARG A 78 -6.72 -5.84 4.29
CA ARG A 78 -5.39 -5.74 4.91
C ARG A 78 -5.44 -6.13 6.39
N ASP A 79 -6.40 -5.57 7.13
CA ASP A 79 -6.62 -5.89 8.54
C ASP A 79 -6.94 -7.37 8.75
N ALA A 80 -7.79 -7.95 7.88
CA ALA A 80 -8.14 -9.37 7.95
C ALA A 80 -6.90 -10.26 7.76
N ARG A 81 -6.02 -9.92 6.82
CA ARG A 81 -4.76 -10.64 6.60
C ARG A 81 -3.83 -10.55 7.81
N GLU A 82 -3.61 -9.34 8.32
CA GLU A 82 -2.75 -9.12 9.49
C GLU A 82 -3.27 -9.90 10.71
N ARG A 83 -4.59 -9.89 10.93
CA ARG A 83 -5.24 -10.66 12.00
C ARG A 83 -5.11 -12.16 11.79
N ALA A 84 -5.29 -12.67 10.57
CA ALA A 84 -5.15 -14.10 10.28
C ALA A 84 -3.73 -14.60 10.61
N VAL A 85 -2.70 -13.85 10.22
CA VAL A 85 -1.30 -14.14 10.55
C VAL A 85 -1.06 -14.05 12.06
N ALA A 86 -1.57 -13.01 12.73
CA ALA A 86 -1.45 -12.87 14.18
C ALA A 86 -2.10 -14.03 14.94
N ILE A 87 -3.26 -14.51 14.50
CA ILE A 87 -3.93 -15.69 15.06
C ILE A 87 -3.07 -16.94 14.87
N GLN A 88 -2.46 -17.14 13.68
CA GLN A 88 -1.55 -18.26 13.45
C GLN A 88 -0.36 -18.25 14.41
N THR A 89 0.26 -17.08 14.59
CA THR A 89 1.39 -16.91 15.51
C THR A 89 0.96 -17.21 16.94
N LEU A 90 -0.14 -16.61 17.41
CA LEU A 90 -0.67 -16.84 18.76
C LEU A 90 -1.00 -18.33 19.00
N VAL A 91 -1.65 -18.98 18.04
CA VAL A 91 -2.01 -20.40 18.16
C VAL A 91 -0.76 -21.27 18.16
N SER A 92 0.24 -20.98 17.32
CA SER A 92 1.49 -21.76 17.31
C SER A 92 2.31 -21.61 18.59
N GLU A 93 2.36 -20.40 19.17
CA GLU A 93 2.97 -20.13 20.47
C GLU A 93 2.27 -20.87 21.62
N ARG A 94 0.93 -20.92 21.60
CA ARG A 94 0.12 -21.42 22.72
C ARG A 94 -0.23 -22.91 22.64
N ALA A 95 -0.37 -23.47 21.44
CA ALA A 95 -0.79 -24.85 21.22
C ALA A 95 0.39 -25.84 21.14
N GLY A 96 1.63 -25.34 21.00
CA GLY A 96 2.81 -26.17 20.76
C GLY A 96 2.63 -27.09 19.55
N THR A 97 3.18 -28.31 19.58
CA THR A 97 3.07 -29.30 18.49
C THR A 97 1.71 -30.01 18.40
N ARG A 98 0.72 -29.66 19.23
CA ARG A 98 -0.52 -30.44 19.40
C ARG A 98 -1.71 -29.95 18.55
N GLY A 99 -1.55 -28.86 17.81
CA GLY A 99 -2.60 -28.30 16.96
C GLY A 99 -2.13 -28.10 15.52
N SER A 100 -2.67 -28.89 14.58
CA SER A 100 -2.56 -28.60 13.14
C SER A 100 -3.53 -27.47 12.79
N PHE A 101 -3.14 -26.24 13.08
CA PHE A 101 -3.89 -25.04 12.70
C PHE A 101 -3.14 -24.36 11.55
N ASP A 102 -3.66 -24.51 10.33
CA ASP A 102 -3.05 -23.95 9.13
C ASP A 102 -3.99 -22.95 8.45
N VAL A 103 -3.72 -21.66 8.62
CA VAL A 103 -4.47 -20.56 7.97
C VAL A 103 -3.84 -20.16 6.64
N LYS A 104 -2.81 -20.86 6.15
CA LYS A 104 -2.19 -20.55 4.85
C LYS A 104 -3.19 -20.43 3.71
N PRO A 105 -4.22 -21.30 3.55
CA PRO A 105 -5.18 -21.16 2.46
C PRO A 105 -5.95 -19.83 2.52
N LEU A 106 -6.32 -19.40 3.74
CA LEU A 106 -7.00 -18.12 3.97
C LEU A 106 -6.07 -16.94 3.68
N VAL A 107 -4.83 -17.00 4.17
CA VAL A 107 -3.82 -15.96 3.92
C VAL A 107 -3.50 -15.85 2.42
N GLN A 108 -3.37 -16.98 1.70
CA GLN A 108 -3.14 -17.00 0.26
C GLN A 108 -4.29 -16.39 -0.54
N CYS A 109 -5.53 -16.62 -0.12
CA CYS A 109 -6.70 -16.00 -0.72
C CYS A 109 -6.65 -14.48 -0.52
N LEU A 110 -6.43 -14.02 0.73
CA LEU A 110 -6.30 -12.60 1.06
C LEU A 110 -5.12 -11.92 0.34
N ASP A 111 -3.97 -12.59 0.24
CA ASP A 111 -2.81 -12.13 -0.53
C ASP A 111 -3.16 -11.90 -2.01
N SER A 112 -3.89 -12.84 -2.60
CA SER A 112 -4.32 -12.77 -4.01
C SER A 112 -5.25 -11.58 -4.26
N LEU A 113 -6.16 -11.30 -3.32
CA LEU A 113 -7.03 -10.13 -3.39
C LEU A 113 -6.22 -8.84 -3.25
N LEU A 114 -5.32 -8.76 -2.27
CA LEU A 114 -4.47 -7.58 -2.06
C LEU A 114 -3.54 -7.32 -3.24
N GLU A 115 -2.96 -8.35 -3.84
CA GLU A 115 -2.10 -8.25 -5.03
C GLU A 115 -2.83 -7.54 -6.19
N VAL A 116 -4.07 -7.93 -6.47
CA VAL A 116 -4.88 -7.29 -7.52
C VAL A 116 -5.29 -5.87 -7.14
N CYS A 117 -5.59 -5.63 -5.86
CA CYS A 117 -5.91 -4.29 -5.38
C CYS A 117 -4.72 -3.33 -5.47
N GLU A 118 -3.55 -3.79 -5.07
CA GLU A 118 -2.29 -3.06 -5.17
C GLU A 118 -1.87 -2.89 -6.64
N GLY A 119 -2.08 -3.90 -7.49
CA GLY A 119 -1.88 -3.80 -8.93
C GLY A 119 -2.79 -2.76 -9.57
N ALA A 120 -4.06 -2.67 -9.18
CA ALA A 120 -5.01 -1.68 -9.68
C ALA A 120 -4.67 -0.25 -9.21
N LEU A 121 -4.42 -0.09 -7.91
CA LEU A 121 -3.97 1.17 -7.29
C LEU A 121 -2.52 1.52 -7.66
N GLY A 122 -1.79 0.56 -8.23
CA GLY A 122 -0.41 0.56 -8.72
C GLY A 122 -0.27 0.71 -10.25
N SER A 123 -1.35 0.58 -11.01
CA SER A 123 -1.33 0.54 -12.48
C SER A 123 -2.29 1.51 -13.19
N SER A 124 -2.63 2.63 -12.56
CA SER A 124 -3.16 3.86 -13.18
C SER A 124 -2.09 4.54 -14.06
N THR A 125 -1.62 3.83 -15.07
CA THR A 125 -1.01 4.38 -16.29
C THR A 125 -1.57 3.50 -17.41
N THR A 126 -2.42 4.12 -18.21
CA THR A 126 -3.36 3.57 -19.19
C THR A 126 -2.78 2.50 -20.12
N PRO A 127 -3.57 1.49 -20.56
CA PRO A 127 -3.25 0.67 -21.72
C PRO A 127 -3.63 1.34 -23.06
N ALA A 128 -2.99 0.87 -24.14
CA ALA A 128 -3.31 0.96 -25.58
C ALA A 128 -2.61 2.06 -26.44
N GLY A 129 -1.77 1.59 -27.37
CA GLY A 129 -1.34 2.34 -28.56
C GLY A 129 0.04 1.94 -29.10
N ALA A 130 0.17 0.78 -29.73
CA ALA A 130 1.33 0.47 -30.58
C ALA A 130 1.25 1.28 -31.89
N GLY A 131 2.32 1.97 -32.28
CA GLY A 131 2.42 2.65 -33.58
C GLY A 131 3.53 3.70 -33.66
N THR A 132 4.48 3.47 -34.53
CA THR A 132 5.67 4.26 -34.89
C THR A 132 5.43 5.70 -35.37
N ALA A 133 6.45 6.55 -35.13
CA ALA A 133 6.98 7.64 -35.96
C ALA A 133 6.89 9.10 -35.42
N SER A 134 8.10 9.68 -35.36
CA SER A 134 8.54 11.08 -35.29
C SER A 134 7.54 12.23 -35.53
N GLY A 135 7.65 13.30 -34.74
CA GLY A 135 7.07 14.61 -35.05
C GLY A 135 6.98 15.56 -33.86
N ASP A 136 7.92 16.50 -33.80
CA ASP A 136 8.02 17.63 -32.87
C ASP A 136 6.91 18.68 -33.12
N ILE A 137 6.16 19.11 -32.09
CA ILE A 137 5.88 20.52 -31.74
C ILE A 137 4.94 20.66 -30.51
N SER A 138 5.33 21.63 -29.68
CA SER A 138 4.74 22.18 -28.46
C SER A 138 3.22 22.43 -28.43
N GLY A 139 2.61 22.16 -27.27
CA GLY A 139 1.26 22.62 -26.90
C GLY A 139 0.94 22.34 -25.43
N VAL A 140 0.82 23.40 -24.64
CA VAL A 140 0.68 23.48 -23.18
C VAL A 140 -0.57 22.78 -22.62
N SER A 141 -0.39 21.94 -21.59
CA SER A 141 -1.22 21.88 -20.36
C SER A 141 -0.68 20.79 -19.42
N GLN A 142 0.07 21.19 -18.39
CA GLN A 142 0.34 20.34 -17.22
C GLN A 142 -0.30 21.02 -16.01
N GLN A 143 -1.52 20.61 -15.70
CA GLN A 143 -2.16 20.79 -14.40
C GLN A 143 -2.33 19.40 -13.78
N ASP A 144 -1.96 19.32 -12.50
CA ASP A 144 -2.16 18.22 -11.54
C ASP A 144 -1.42 16.90 -11.76
N GLY A 145 -0.09 16.98 -11.71
CA GLY A 145 0.80 15.85 -11.41
C GLY A 145 0.93 15.52 -9.90
N THR A 146 0.15 16.16 -9.03
CA THR A 146 0.35 16.11 -7.57
C THR A 146 -0.21 14.84 -6.92
N ALA A 147 -1.07 14.08 -7.60
CA ALA A 147 -1.69 12.87 -7.06
C ALA A 147 -0.99 11.56 -7.50
N LEU A 148 0.01 11.62 -8.40
CA LEU A 148 0.66 10.42 -8.95
C LEU A 148 1.93 9.98 -8.19
N LEU A 149 2.44 10.78 -7.25
CA LEU A 149 3.78 10.59 -6.69
C LEU A 149 3.86 9.68 -5.44
N LEU A 150 2.72 9.18 -4.94
CA LEU A 150 2.70 8.22 -3.83
C LEU A 150 2.62 6.76 -4.29
N ARG A 151 2.99 6.48 -5.54
CA ARG A 151 3.06 5.11 -6.04
C ARG A 151 4.43 4.49 -5.74
N SER A 152 4.48 3.87 -4.57
CA SER A 152 5.33 2.73 -4.18
C SER A 152 6.87 2.87 -4.17
N ASP A 153 7.46 4.00 -4.53
CA ASP A 153 8.90 4.22 -4.35
C ASP A 153 9.20 5.72 -4.18
N ILE A 154 9.83 6.11 -3.08
CA ILE A 154 10.29 7.49 -2.84
C ILE A 154 11.74 7.55 -3.32
N ARG A 155 11.94 8.15 -4.50
CA ARG A 155 13.24 8.16 -5.20
C ARG A 155 14.03 9.43 -4.97
N THR A 156 13.36 10.50 -4.56
CA THR A 156 13.98 11.79 -4.35
C THR A 156 13.63 12.39 -2.98
N ARG A 157 14.50 13.27 -2.51
CA ARG A 157 14.30 14.01 -1.26
C ARG A 157 13.02 14.85 -1.30
N ASP A 158 12.73 15.45 -2.44
CA ASP A 158 11.53 16.27 -2.62
C ASP A 158 10.25 15.43 -2.64
N GLU A 159 10.30 14.20 -3.16
CA GLU A 159 9.19 13.24 -3.05
C GLU A 159 8.94 12.85 -1.59
N ALA A 160 10.00 12.65 -0.81
CA ALA A 160 9.88 12.35 0.62
C ALA A 160 9.20 13.49 1.37
N VAL A 161 9.60 14.73 1.10
CA VAL A 161 9.01 15.93 1.74
C VAL A 161 7.52 16.03 1.40
N ARG A 162 7.15 15.88 0.12
CA ARG A 162 5.73 15.92 -0.33
C ARG A 162 4.89 14.80 0.29
N ALA A 163 5.46 13.61 0.43
CA ALA A 163 4.76 12.49 1.09
C ALA A 163 4.48 12.80 2.57
N LEU A 164 5.45 13.38 3.27
CA LEU A 164 5.30 13.79 4.66
C LEU A 164 4.28 14.94 4.82
N ASP A 165 4.18 15.84 3.85
CA ASP A 165 3.14 16.89 3.83
C ASP A 165 1.74 16.27 3.73
N LEU A 166 1.55 15.31 2.83
CA LEU A 166 0.27 14.61 2.67
C LEU A 166 -0.16 13.87 3.94
N VAL A 167 0.80 13.28 4.66
CA VAL A 167 0.55 12.65 5.98
C VAL A 167 0.13 13.69 7.01
N CYS A 168 0.80 14.85 7.07
CA CYS A 168 0.42 15.93 7.99
C CYS A 168 -0.98 16.45 7.70
N ASP A 169 -1.30 16.69 6.43
CA ASP A 169 -2.61 17.21 6.01
C ASP A 169 -3.74 16.23 6.34
N PHE A 170 -3.49 14.92 6.24
CA PHE A 170 -4.45 13.92 6.67
C PHE A 170 -4.67 13.96 8.19
N LEU A 171 -3.58 13.95 8.96
CA LEU A 171 -3.65 13.94 10.43
C LEU A 171 -4.28 15.22 10.99
N GLU A 172 -3.98 16.39 10.42
CA GLU A 172 -4.59 17.65 10.86
C GLU A 172 -6.11 17.71 10.57
N ARG A 173 -6.57 17.02 9.51
CA ARG A 173 -8.00 16.95 9.15
C ARG A 173 -8.78 15.91 9.94
N HIS A 174 -8.20 14.74 10.20
CA HIS A 174 -8.89 13.61 10.82
C HIS A 174 -8.60 13.47 12.32
N GLU A 175 -7.44 13.94 12.80
CA GLU A 175 -6.98 13.80 14.18
C GLU A 175 -6.27 15.07 14.69
N PRO A 176 -6.97 16.21 14.86
CA PRO A 176 -6.36 17.50 15.17
C PRO A 176 -5.60 17.55 16.51
N SER A 177 -5.87 16.62 17.43
CA SER A 177 -5.15 16.50 18.72
C SER A 177 -3.92 15.59 18.66
N ASN A 178 -3.64 14.97 17.51
CA ASN A 178 -2.47 14.10 17.34
C ASN A 178 -1.19 14.96 17.30
N PRO A 179 -0.16 14.66 18.11
CA PRO A 179 1.09 15.44 18.12
C PRO A 179 2.02 15.13 16.93
N ALA A 180 1.76 14.08 16.15
CA ALA A 180 2.62 13.64 15.04
C ALA A 180 2.89 14.71 13.97
N PRO A 181 1.94 15.58 13.55
CA PRO A 181 2.22 16.65 12.57
C PRO A 181 3.33 17.60 13.01
N LEU A 182 3.45 17.89 14.31
CA LEU A 182 4.51 18.76 14.84
C LEU A 182 5.89 18.13 14.65
N PHE A 183 6.02 16.83 14.92
CA PHE A 183 7.27 16.10 14.78
C PHE A 183 7.65 15.90 13.32
N ILE A 184 6.68 15.61 12.45
CA ILE A 184 6.91 15.43 11.01
C ILE A 184 7.39 16.74 10.38
N ARG A 185 6.73 17.88 10.68
CA ARG A 185 7.18 19.20 10.21
C ARG A 185 8.58 19.56 10.68
N ARG A 186 8.95 19.16 11.89
CA ARG A 186 10.33 19.30 12.38
C ARG A 186 11.31 18.44 11.58
N ALA A 187 10.97 17.18 11.31
CA ALA A 187 11.79 16.28 10.51
C ALA A 187 12.00 16.81 9.08
N GLN A 188 10.96 17.34 8.43
CA GLN A 188 11.04 17.94 7.09
C GLN A 188 12.02 19.13 7.04
N ARG A 189 12.04 19.99 8.07
CA ARG A 189 13.00 21.11 8.15
C ARG A 189 14.45 20.65 8.29
N LEU A 190 14.69 19.57 9.04
CA LEU A 190 16.03 19.00 9.16
C LEU A 190 16.45 18.33 7.85
N MET A 191 15.49 17.74 7.15
CA MET A 191 15.64 17.24 5.80
C MET A 191 15.86 18.33 4.75
N THR A 192 16.20 19.59 5.04
CA THR A 192 16.76 20.51 4.01
C THR A 192 18.11 21.10 4.41
N LYS A 193 18.60 20.78 5.62
CA LYS A 193 19.82 21.32 6.19
C LYS A 193 21.02 20.39 5.97
N THR A 194 22.21 20.98 5.96
CA THR A 194 23.47 20.26 6.04
C THR A 194 23.71 19.76 7.47
N PHE A 195 24.52 18.71 7.66
CA PHE A 195 24.80 18.14 8.98
C PHE A 195 25.31 19.20 9.99
N VAL A 196 26.14 20.14 9.54
CA VAL A 196 26.64 21.23 10.38
C VAL A 196 25.50 22.12 10.87
N GLU A 197 24.57 22.51 9.99
CA GLU A 197 23.39 23.30 10.34
C GLU A 197 22.43 22.56 11.28
N ILE A 198 22.29 21.24 11.12
CA ILE A 198 21.52 20.38 12.04
C ILE A 198 22.16 20.40 13.44
N VAL A 199 23.49 20.29 13.53
CA VAL A 199 24.20 20.35 14.83
C VAL A 199 24.05 21.73 15.48
N LYS A 200 24.09 22.83 14.70
CA LYS A 200 23.82 24.18 15.22
C LYS A 200 22.40 24.32 15.79
N ASP A 201 21.42 23.71 15.13
CA ASP A 201 20.01 23.73 15.53
C ASP A 201 19.72 22.84 16.75
N LEU A 202 20.41 21.70 16.90
CA LEU A 202 20.13 20.72 17.96
C LEU A 202 20.93 20.97 19.24
N ILE A 203 22.21 21.31 19.13
CA ILE A 203 23.11 21.49 20.28
C ILE A 203 24.16 22.57 19.96
N PRO A 204 23.85 23.87 20.16
CA PRO A 204 24.72 24.97 19.77
C PRO A 204 26.12 24.91 20.43
N ASP A 205 26.23 24.33 21.63
CA ASP A 205 27.48 24.23 22.39
C ASP A 205 28.45 23.14 21.90
N SER A 206 28.06 22.33 20.90
CA SER A 206 28.88 21.20 20.38
C SER A 206 29.76 21.54 19.18
N LEU A 207 29.59 22.73 18.60
CA LEU A 207 30.29 23.17 17.38
C LEU A 207 31.81 23.14 17.50
N ALA A 208 32.35 23.62 18.62
CA ALA A 208 33.79 23.68 18.86
C ALA A 208 34.46 22.30 18.94
N ASN A 209 33.70 21.25 19.30
CA ASN A 209 34.19 19.88 19.34
C ASN A 209 34.10 19.21 17.96
N LEU A 210 33.15 19.62 17.12
CA LEU A 210 32.98 19.11 15.76
C LEU A 210 34.06 19.65 14.80
N GLU A 211 34.42 20.93 14.92
CA GLU A 211 35.51 21.53 14.11
C GLU A 211 36.86 20.84 14.37
N LYS A 212 37.12 20.47 15.63
CA LYS A 212 38.29 19.67 16.03
C LYS A 212 38.26 18.24 15.49
N LEU A 213 37.09 17.61 15.41
CA LEU A 213 36.92 16.23 14.91
C LEU A 213 36.94 16.15 13.37
N ALA A 214 36.46 17.19 12.68
CA ALA A 214 36.42 17.29 11.22
C ALA A 214 37.74 17.79 10.59
N GLY A 215 38.75 18.11 11.40
CA GLY A 215 40.11 18.42 10.95
C GLY A 215 40.25 19.71 10.12
N LEU A 216 39.32 20.65 10.23
CA LEU A 216 39.39 21.93 9.51
C LEU A 216 40.16 22.98 10.31
N GLU A 217 41.41 22.69 10.68
CA GLU A 217 42.32 23.73 11.14
C GLU A 217 42.79 24.53 9.92
N LYS A 218 42.31 25.77 9.79
CA LYS A 218 42.95 26.76 8.93
C LYS A 218 44.32 27.07 9.53
N GLU A 219 45.39 26.53 8.94
CA GLU A 219 46.72 27.10 9.10
C GLU A 219 46.67 28.57 8.63
N LYS A 220 46.80 29.49 9.59
CA LYS A 220 47.07 30.89 9.30
C LYS A 220 48.51 30.99 8.79
N LYS A 221 48.68 31.43 7.55
CA LYS A 221 49.94 31.97 7.04
C LYS A 221 49.80 33.48 6.87
#